data_AF-A0A2E5X9P0-F1
#
_entry.id   AF-A0A2E5X9P0-F1
#
_cell.length_a   1.000
_cell.length_b   1.000
_cell.length_c   1.000
_cell.angle_alpha   90.00
_cell.angle_beta   90.00
_cell.angle_gamma   90.00
#
_symmetry.space_group_name_H-M   'P 1'
#
loop_
_entity.id
_entity.type
_entity.pdbx_description
1 polymer ?
#
loop_
_entity_poly.entity_id
_entity_poly.type
_entity_poly.pdbx_seq_one_letter_code
_entity_poly.pdbx_strand_id
1 'polypeptide(L)' 'MFGETQSAGLVGYMVRDAGHTEIPPGTVTVVGIGPGPREEIDELTSAFSLV' A
#
# COMPACT_ATOMS: atom_id res chain seq x y z
N MET A 1 -4.61 1.44 6.06
CA MET A 1 -3.41 0.72 5.59
C MET A 1 -2.13 1.54 5.67
N PHE A 2 -1.92 2.58 4.86
CA PHE A 2 -0.62 3.32 4.86
C PHE A 2 -0.22 3.88 6.24
N GLY A 3 -1.17 4.41 7.02
CA GLY A 3 -0.90 4.86 8.39
C GLY A 3 -0.54 3.73 9.36
N GLU A 4 -1.11 2.55 9.17
CA GLU A 4 -0.80 1.36 9.97
C GLU A 4 0.59 0.83 9.62
N THR A 5 0.97 0.84 8.33
CA THR A 5 2.34 0.53 7.88
C THR A 5 3.38 1.42 8.55
N GLN A 6 3.15 2.75 8.60
CA GLN A 6 4.08 3.66 9.28
C GLN A 6 4.11 3.44 10.80
N SER A 7 2.98 3.11 11.42
CA SER A 7 2.91 2.83 12.85
C SER A 7 3.60 1.53 13.24
N ALA A 8 3.61 0.54 12.33
CA ALA A 8 4.37 -0.71 12.47
C ALA A 8 5.87 -0.55 12.20
N GLY A 9 6.34 0.65 11.83
CA GLY A 9 7.76 0.91 11.51
C GLY A 9 8.19 0.36 10.15
N LEU A 10 7.24 -0.06 9.30
CA LEU A 10 7.49 -0.57 7.97
C LEU A 10 7.58 0.56 6.94
N VAL A 11 8.40 0.35 5.91
CA VAL A 11 8.45 1.25 4.75
C VAL A 11 7.17 1.07 3.95
N GLY A 12 6.53 2.18 3.59
CA GLY A 12 5.37 2.18 2.70
C GLY A 12 5.48 3.29 1.65
N TYR A 13 4.81 3.10 0.51
CA TYR A 13 4.70 4.12 -0.53
C TYR A 13 3.29 4.15 -1.14
N MET A 14 2.68 5.33 -1.22
CA MET A 14 1.41 5.52 -1.93
C MET A 14 1.68 5.84 -3.40
N VAL A 15 1.24 4.97 -4.28
CA VAL A 15 1.26 5.20 -5.73
C VAL A 15 0.01 6.00 -6.10
N ARG A 16 0.23 7.15 -6.72
CA ARG A 16 -0.84 7.97 -7.31
C ARG A 16 -0.92 7.67 -8.79
N ASP A 17 -2.14 7.60 -9.31
CA ASP A 17 -2.36 7.46 -10.75
C ASP A 17 -1.69 8.62 -11.49
N ALA A 18 -0.97 8.28 -12.55
CA ALA A 18 -0.24 9.24 -13.37
C ALA A 18 -1.15 10.11 -14.26
N GLY A 19 -2.48 9.91 -14.23
CA GLY A 19 -3.44 10.60 -15.07
C GLY A 19 -3.54 9.98 -16.48
N HIS A 20 -3.21 8.69 -16.62
CA HIS A 20 -3.31 7.95 -17.88
C HIS A 20 -4.53 7.02 -17.92
N THR A 21 -5.40 7.10 -16.92
CA THR A 21 -6.64 6.31 -16.80
C THR A 21 -7.86 7.23 -16.70
N GLU A 22 -9.07 6.65 -16.70
CA GLU A 22 -10.35 7.38 -16.57
C GLU A 22 -10.59 7.94 -15.14
N ILE A 23 -9.66 7.69 -14.22
CA ILE A 23 -9.72 8.17 -12.84
C ILE A 23 -9.15 9.60 -12.78
N PRO A 24 -9.72 10.52 -11.98
CA PRO A 24 -9.17 11.86 -11.82
C PRO A 24 -7.67 11.83 -11.42
N PRO A 25 -6.84 12.69 -12.05
CA PRO A 25 -5.41 12.70 -11.78
C PRO A 25 -5.11 12.98 -10.31
N GLY A 26 -4.11 12.28 -9.77
CA GLY A 26 -3.70 12.40 -8.36
C GLY A 26 -4.47 11.50 -7.39
N THR A 27 -5.40 10.67 -7.86
CA THR A 27 -6.05 9.64 -7.04
C THR A 27 -5.03 8.61 -6.58
N VAL A 28 -5.05 8.25 -5.30
CA VAL A 28 -4.22 7.16 -4.75
C VAL A 28 -4.83 5.84 -5.16
N THR A 29 -4.09 5.01 -5.89
CA THR A 29 -4.60 3.75 -6.46
C THR A 29 -4.01 2.52 -5.81
N VAL A 30 -2.75 2.58 -5.35
CA VAL A 30 -2.03 1.44 -4.78
C VAL A 30 -1.18 1.87 -3.60
N VAL A 31 -0.98 0.96 -2.64
CA VAL A 31 0.02 1.08 -1.58
C VAL A 31 1.06 -0.04 -1.74
N GLY A 32 2.33 0.34 -1.83
CA GLY A 32 3.45 -0.58 -1.69
C GLY A 32 3.89 -0.66 -0.23
N ILE A 33 4.18 -1.87 0.27
CA ILE A 33 4.68 -2.11 1.63
C ILE A 33 5.97 -2.92 1.53
N GLY A 34 6.99 -2.48 2.26
CA GLY A 34 8.27 -3.16 2.37
C GLY A 34 9.45 -2.41 1.70
N PRO A 35 10.63 -3.04 1.64
CA PRO A 35 10.90 -4.40 2.13
C PRO A 35 10.78 -4.52 3.65
N GLY A 36 10.41 -5.71 4.14
CA GLY A 36 10.24 -6.01 5.57
C GLY A 36 9.97 -7.49 5.82
N PRO A 37 9.98 -7.95 7.09
CA PRO A 37 9.68 -9.34 7.44
C PRO A 37 8.27 -9.73 6.97
N ARG A 38 8.16 -10.95 6.42
CA ARG A 38 6.89 -11.43 5.86
C ARG A 38 5.76 -11.42 6.88
N GLU A 39 6.05 -11.88 8.10
CA GLU A 39 5.06 -11.94 9.19
C GLU A 39 4.48 -10.57 9.53
N GLU A 40 5.31 -9.53 9.62
CA GLU A 40 4.86 -8.14 9.87
C GLU A 40 4.01 -7.58 8.70
N ILE A 41 4.36 -7.94 7.46
CA ILE A 41 3.57 -7.52 6.28
C ILE A 41 2.24 -8.30 6.21
N ASP A 42 2.24 -9.58 6.53
CA ASP A 42 1.06 -10.45 6.52
C ASP A 42 0.06 -10.02 7.62
N GLU A 43 0.52 -9.54 8.78
CA GLU A 43 -0.35 -8.94 9.82
C GLU A 43 -1.19 -7.77 9.28
N LEU A 44 -0.63 -6.99 8.35
CA LEU A 44 -1.32 -5.86 7.73
C LEU A 44 -2.16 -6.26 6.50
N THR A 45 -1.76 -7.31 5.79
CA THR A 45 -2.30 -7.63 4.44
C THR A 45 -3.19 -8.87 4.37
N SER A 46 -3.15 -9.76 5.36
CA SER A 46 -3.83 -11.07 5.33
C SER A 46 -5.36 -11.04 5.17
N ALA A 47 -5.99 -9.91 5.50
CA ALA A 47 -7.43 -9.72 5.30
C ALA A 47 -7.82 -9.46 3.84
N PHE A 48 -6.86 -9.12 2.97
CA PHE A 48 -7.13 -8.85 1.56
C PHE A 48 -7.05 -10.13 0.72
N SER A 49 -7.93 -10.21 -0.27
CA SER A 49 -7.83 -11.25 -1.29
C SER A 49 -6.67 -10.96 -2.23
N LEU A 50 -6.04 -12.01 -2.73
CA LEU A 50 -5.09 -11.89 -3.83
C LEU A 50 -5.84 -11.46 -5.09
N VAL A 51 -5.23 -10.55 -5.84
CA VAL A 51 -5.75 -10.00 -7.11
C VAL A 51 -5.50 -10.94 -8.28
#